data_AF-A0A521UL72-F1
#
_entry.id   AF-A0A521UL72-F1
#
_cell.length_a   1.000
_cell.length_b   1.000
_cell.length_c   1.000
_cell.angle_alpha   90.00
_cell.angle_beta   90.00
_cell.angle_gamma   90.00
#
_symmetry.space_group_name_H-M   'P 1'
#
loop_
_entity.id
_entity.type
_entity.pdbx_description
1 polymer ?
#
loop_
_entity_poly.entity_id
_entity_poly.type
_entity_poly.pdbx_seq_one_letter_code
_entity_poly.pdbx_strand_id
1 'polypeptide(L)'
;MKNVCFLLFGLLILAPGCKEEKLPEPALPVVWDNPIVFCGLEVGQKSRYLFLTGENYWDPSDANIEYHADTLVAEIVAEDSAGFLVKEYITPGSAFHPDILFPDSVFHYYLNVEDTLLHVLPASGGNWYLSRLFFNQEVALDLLNNGSEQTELTGWKTTLPYCECYREAWCEDCEVLGTTYDRLNIVIENTGMQVDGPGFTLAYAAAYGLARSTIVSWWTQSGSGWDLLLE
;
A
#
# COMPACT_ATOMS: atom_id res chain seq x y z
N MET A 1 -27.16 24.44 -62.38
CA MET A 1 -27.49 25.22 -61.16
C MET A 1 -27.49 24.27 -59.97
N LYS A 2 -26.65 24.60 -58.98
CA LYS A 2 -26.65 24.24 -57.56
C LYS A 2 -26.36 22.78 -57.14
N ASN A 3 -25.16 22.67 -56.58
CA ASN A 3 -24.53 21.55 -55.89
C ASN A 3 -25.30 21.11 -54.64
N VAL A 4 -25.30 19.79 -54.42
CA VAL A 4 -25.65 19.14 -53.17
C VAL A 4 -24.42 19.15 -52.27
N CYS A 5 -24.47 19.88 -51.16
CA CYS A 5 -23.48 19.77 -50.08
C CYS A 5 -24.14 19.05 -48.90
N PHE A 6 -23.78 17.78 -48.75
CA PHE A 6 -23.94 17.01 -47.53
C PHE A 6 -23.06 17.65 -46.45
N LEU A 7 -23.66 18.10 -45.35
CA LEU A 7 -22.95 18.49 -44.14
C LEU A 7 -23.29 17.48 -43.05
N LEU A 8 -22.39 16.50 -42.87
CA LEU A 8 -22.35 15.65 -41.69
C LEU A 8 -21.99 16.53 -40.49
N PHE A 9 -22.91 16.67 -39.55
CA PHE A 9 -22.61 17.17 -38.21
C PHE A 9 -21.94 16.03 -37.43
N GLY A 10 -20.61 16.02 -37.43
CA GLY A 10 -19.81 15.19 -36.54
C GLY A 10 -19.88 15.76 -35.13
N LEU A 11 -20.66 15.11 -34.26
CA LEU A 11 -20.70 15.41 -32.84
C LEU A 11 -19.41 14.85 -32.21
N LEU A 12 -18.38 15.70 -32.07
CA LEU A 12 -17.21 15.37 -31.25
C LEU A 12 -17.65 15.36 -29.78
N ILE A 13 -17.77 14.17 -29.21
CA ILE A 13 -17.86 13.98 -27.76
C ILE A 13 -16.46 14.22 -27.23
N LEU A 14 -16.22 15.42 -26.71
CA LEU A 14 -15.04 15.69 -25.88
C LEU A 14 -15.26 14.98 -24.55
N ALA A 15 -14.70 13.79 -24.41
CA ALA A 15 -14.51 13.19 -23.09
C ALA A 15 -13.58 14.12 -22.28
N PRO A 16 -13.91 14.44 -21.02
CA PRO A 16 -12.95 15.09 -20.13
C PRO A 16 -11.80 14.10 -19.92
N GLY A 17 -10.68 14.32 -20.60
CA GLY A 17 -9.44 13.64 -20.26
C GLY A 17 -9.05 14.06 -18.85
N CYS A 18 -8.73 13.08 -18.00
CA CYS A 18 -8.04 13.31 -16.74
C CYS A 18 -6.89 14.29 -17.00
N LYS A 19 -6.98 15.49 -16.41
CA LYS A 19 -5.80 16.34 -16.36
C LYS A 19 -4.83 15.62 -15.44
N GLU A 20 -3.77 15.07 -16.03
CA GLU A 20 -2.56 14.69 -15.31
C GLU A 20 -2.05 15.94 -14.59
N GLU A 21 -2.44 16.10 -13.33
CA GLU A 21 -1.66 16.90 -12.40
C GLU A 21 -0.36 16.12 -12.21
N LYS A 22 0.69 16.56 -12.91
CA LYS A 22 2.00 15.92 -12.82
C LYS A 22 2.49 16.02 -11.38
N LEU A 23 2.33 14.92 -10.65
CA LEU A 23 3.02 14.68 -9.41
C LEU A 23 4.53 14.86 -9.66
N PRO A 24 5.28 15.44 -8.70
CA PRO A 24 6.72 15.50 -8.82
C PRO A 24 7.28 14.09 -9.00
N GLU A 25 8.10 13.88 -10.03
CA GLU A 25 8.80 12.62 -10.28
C GLU A 25 9.84 12.44 -9.17
N PRO A 26 9.67 11.48 -8.26
CA PRO A 26 10.69 11.24 -7.25
C PRO A 26 11.83 10.44 -7.87
N ALA A 27 13.04 10.61 -7.33
CA ALA A 27 14.18 9.83 -7.79
C ALA A 27 14.00 8.36 -7.35
N LEU A 28 13.93 7.44 -8.31
CA LEU A 28 13.82 6.01 -8.03
C LEU A 28 15.17 5.45 -7.53
N PRO A 29 15.26 4.83 -6.34
CA PRO A 29 16.41 4.00 -5.99
C PRO A 29 16.46 2.74 -6.86
N VAL A 30 17.68 2.29 -7.19
CA VAL A 30 18.04 1.15 -8.06
C VAL A 30 18.08 -0.15 -7.25
N VAL A 31 17.77 -1.39 -7.68
CA VAL A 31 16.86 -2.01 -8.68
C VAL A 31 16.80 -3.50 -8.26
N TRP A 32 15.65 -3.98 -7.75
CA TRP A 32 15.10 -5.24 -8.25
C TRP A 32 14.36 -4.92 -9.54
N ASP A 33 14.49 -5.74 -10.57
CA ASP A 33 13.90 -5.47 -11.88
C ASP A 33 12.36 -5.41 -11.74
N ASN A 34 11.83 -4.18 -11.62
CA ASN A 34 10.41 -3.82 -11.68
C ASN A 34 9.57 -4.06 -10.40
N PRO A 35 9.72 -3.24 -9.32
CA PRO A 35 8.82 -3.29 -8.16
C PRO A 35 7.40 -2.84 -8.52
N ILE A 36 6.42 -3.21 -7.69
CA ILE A 36 5.04 -2.71 -7.84
C ILE A 36 5.02 -1.23 -7.47
N VAL A 37 4.73 -0.36 -8.44
CA VAL A 37 4.51 1.08 -8.25
C VAL A 37 3.09 1.44 -8.66
N PHE A 38 2.43 2.31 -7.91
CA PHE A 38 1.00 2.58 -8.13
C PHE A 38 0.73 3.55 -9.30
N CYS A 39 1.69 4.39 -9.69
CA CYS A 39 1.58 5.28 -10.85
C CYS A 39 1.87 4.61 -12.20
N GLY A 40 2.10 3.30 -12.20
CA GLY A 40 2.49 2.54 -13.39
C GLY A 40 2.39 1.05 -13.15
N LEU A 41 1.23 0.60 -12.67
CA LEU A 41 0.96 -0.82 -12.47
C LEU A 41 1.07 -1.57 -13.80
N GLU A 42 1.84 -2.66 -13.81
CA GLU A 42 1.97 -3.52 -14.98
C GLU A 42 2.19 -4.98 -14.60
N VAL A 43 1.73 -5.89 -15.47
CA VAL A 43 1.95 -7.32 -15.30
C VAL A 43 3.44 -7.64 -15.31
N GLY A 44 3.88 -8.42 -14.32
CA GLY A 44 5.28 -8.80 -14.13
C GLY A 44 5.98 -8.02 -13.02
N GLN A 45 5.39 -6.92 -12.51
CA GLN A 45 5.93 -6.21 -11.35
C GLN A 45 5.94 -7.09 -10.10
N LYS A 46 6.99 -6.93 -9.29
CA LYS A 46 7.21 -7.73 -8.09
C LYS A 46 7.84 -6.94 -6.95
N SER A 47 7.14 -6.86 -5.83
CA SER A 47 7.68 -6.30 -4.59
C SER A 47 7.98 -7.40 -3.58
N ARG A 48 9.10 -7.29 -2.88
CA ARG A 48 9.51 -8.18 -1.79
C ARG A 48 9.49 -7.41 -0.49
N TYR A 49 9.13 -8.07 0.59
CA TYR A 49 9.07 -7.44 1.91
C TYR A 49 9.78 -8.29 2.95
N LEU A 50 10.43 -7.64 3.90
CA LEU A 50 11.05 -8.26 5.06
C LEU A 50 10.07 -8.18 6.25
N PHE A 51 9.91 -9.30 6.94
CA PHE A 51 9.05 -9.35 8.12
C PHE A 51 9.66 -8.58 9.29
N LEU A 52 8.80 -7.86 10.01
CA LEU A 52 9.17 -7.14 11.22
C LEU A 52 8.17 -7.41 12.34
N THR A 53 8.63 -7.27 13.58
CA THR A 53 7.81 -7.22 14.80
C THR A 53 8.13 -5.97 15.60
N GLY A 54 7.17 -5.55 16.43
CA GLY A 54 7.35 -4.42 17.33
C GLY A 54 6.41 -4.51 18.53
N GLU A 55 6.76 -3.79 19.59
CA GLU A 55 6.04 -3.82 20.87
C GLU A 55 5.69 -2.42 21.39
N ASN A 56 4.94 -2.41 22.50
CA ASN A 56 4.62 -1.23 23.30
C ASN A 56 3.97 -0.10 22.51
N TYR A 57 3.06 -0.40 21.57
CA TYR A 57 2.50 0.56 20.58
C TYR A 57 2.19 1.96 21.11
N TRP A 58 1.64 2.10 22.32
CA TRP A 58 1.26 3.42 22.86
C TRP A 58 2.40 4.23 23.47
N ASP A 59 3.55 3.60 23.77
CA ASP A 59 4.72 4.31 24.28
C ASP A 59 5.52 4.90 23.11
N PRO A 60 5.54 6.24 22.94
CA PRO A 60 6.31 6.88 21.88
C PRO A 60 7.82 6.80 22.11
N SER A 61 8.26 6.49 23.34
CA SER A 61 9.68 6.34 23.66
C SER A 61 10.24 4.96 23.35
N ASP A 62 9.37 3.96 23.17
CA ASP A 62 9.74 2.62 22.72
C ASP A 62 9.22 2.39 21.30
N ALA A 63 10.12 2.53 20.33
CA ALA A 63 9.82 2.35 18.93
C ALA A 63 10.55 1.15 18.33
N ASN A 64 11.17 0.29 19.15
CA ASN A 64 12.10 -0.72 18.65
C ASN A 64 11.44 -1.64 17.61
N ILE A 65 12.21 -1.96 16.56
CA ILE A 65 11.83 -2.86 15.48
C ILE A 65 12.76 -4.08 15.52
N GLU A 66 12.19 -5.26 15.39
CA GLU A 66 12.94 -6.51 15.21
C GLU A 66 12.62 -7.08 13.83
N TYR A 67 13.66 -7.30 13.02
CA TYR A 67 13.52 -7.88 11.69
C TYR A 67 13.81 -9.38 11.72
N HIS A 68 13.05 -10.13 10.92
CA HIS A 68 13.16 -11.59 10.80
C HIS A 68 13.47 -11.99 9.37
N ALA A 69 14.06 -13.18 9.18
CA ALA A 69 14.46 -13.66 7.86
C ALA A 69 13.29 -14.09 6.95
N ASP A 70 12.05 -13.92 7.40
CA ASP A 70 10.85 -14.20 6.62
C ASP A 70 10.64 -13.13 5.55
N THR A 71 10.47 -13.57 4.30
CA THR A 71 10.14 -12.64 3.20
C THR A 71 8.80 -12.95 2.54
N LEU A 72 8.07 -11.88 2.24
CA LEU A 72 6.80 -11.88 1.51
C LEU A 72 7.04 -11.37 0.10
N VAL A 73 6.33 -11.93 -0.87
CA VAL A 73 6.34 -11.47 -2.27
C VAL A 73 4.93 -11.11 -2.69
N ALA A 74 4.77 -9.94 -3.30
CA ALA A 74 3.59 -9.54 -4.05
C ALA A 74 3.98 -9.41 -5.53
N GLU A 75 3.22 -10.03 -6.42
CA GLU A 75 3.49 -10.07 -7.87
C GLU A 75 2.22 -9.77 -8.66
N ILE A 76 2.28 -8.87 -9.64
CA ILE A 76 1.18 -8.64 -10.58
C ILE A 76 1.22 -9.73 -11.65
N VAL A 77 0.23 -10.62 -11.63
CA VAL A 77 0.21 -11.82 -12.48
C VAL A 77 -0.75 -11.73 -13.67
N ALA A 78 -1.72 -10.80 -13.63
CA ALA A 78 -2.66 -10.57 -14.73
C ALA A 78 -3.28 -9.17 -14.64
N GLU A 79 -3.89 -8.73 -15.73
CA GLU A 79 -4.72 -7.53 -15.82
C GLU A 79 -6.03 -7.89 -16.52
N ASP A 80 -7.15 -7.43 -15.98
CA ASP A 80 -8.48 -7.55 -16.59
C ASP A 80 -9.38 -6.37 -16.22
N SER A 81 -10.69 -6.47 -16.49
CA SER A 81 -11.64 -5.38 -16.21
C SER A 81 -11.78 -4.98 -14.73
N ALA A 82 -11.34 -5.83 -13.79
CA ALA A 82 -11.31 -5.51 -12.36
C ALA A 82 -10.03 -4.78 -11.94
N GLY A 83 -8.99 -4.75 -12.78
CA GLY A 83 -7.69 -4.15 -12.50
C GLY A 83 -6.55 -5.16 -12.58
N PHE A 84 -5.54 -4.97 -11.75
CA PHE A 84 -4.31 -5.77 -11.72
C PHE A 84 -4.39 -6.86 -10.65
N LEU A 85 -4.39 -8.12 -11.06
CA LEU A 85 -4.42 -9.25 -10.15
C LEU A 85 -3.04 -9.43 -9.50
N VAL A 86 -3.00 -9.27 -8.18
CA VAL A 86 -1.83 -9.52 -7.35
C VAL A 86 -1.89 -10.93 -6.78
N LYS A 87 -0.75 -11.62 -6.82
CA LYS A 87 -0.47 -12.86 -6.12
C LYS A 87 0.48 -12.57 -4.96
N GLU A 88 0.09 -12.94 -3.76
CA GLU A 88 0.85 -12.69 -2.53
C GLU A 88 1.23 -14.03 -1.84
N TYR A 89 2.51 -14.23 -1.53
CA TYR A 89 3.02 -15.48 -0.92
C TYR A 89 4.31 -15.29 -0.13
N ILE A 90 4.52 -16.11 0.91
CA ILE A 90 5.78 -16.18 1.65
C ILE A 90 6.79 -17.00 0.85
N THR A 91 8.05 -16.56 0.80
CA THR A 91 9.11 -17.25 0.05
C THR A 91 9.45 -18.62 0.64
N PRO A 92 9.81 -19.61 -0.20
CA PRO A 92 10.42 -20.84 0.28
C PRO A 92 11.69 -20.56 1.07
N GLY A 93 11.84 -21.15 2.26
CA GLY A 93 13.01 -20.96 3.13
C GLY A 93 12.83 -19.91 4.23
N SER A 94 11.70 -19.20 4.24
CA SER A 94 11.24 -18.39 5.38
C SER A 94 11.16 -19.24 6.67
N ALA A 95 11.47 -18.64 7.81
CA ALA A 95 11.49 -19.31 9.11
C ALA A 95 10.07 -19.59 9.67
N PHE A 96 9.07 -18.93 9.09
CA PHE A 96 7.67 -18.88 9.50
C PHE A 96 7.52 -18.41 10.94
N HIS A 97 7.93 -17.16 11.20
CA HIS A 97 7.65 -16.51 12.47
C HIS A 97 6.17 -16.70 12.89
N PRO A 98 5.89 -17.03 14.17
CA PRO A 98 4.55 -17.40 14.63
C PRO A 98 3.47 -16.33 14.38
N ASP A 99 3.87 -15.06 14.27
CA ASP A 99 2.96 -13.94 14.00
C ASP A 99 2.60 -13.79 12.52
N ILE A 100 3.20 -14.57 11.62
CA ILE A 100 2.83 -14.60 10.21
C ILE A 100 1.53 -15.40 10.07
N LEU A 101 0.46 -14.71 9.68
CA LEU A 101 -0.83 -15.34 9.43
C LEU A 101 -0.79 -16.18 8.16
N PHE A 102 -1.25 -17.44 8.29
CA PHE A 102 -1.41 -18.40 7.20
C PHE A 102 -0.13 -18.56 6.34
N PRO A 103 1.03 -18.90 6.92
CA PRO A 103 2.32 -18.84 6.22
C PRO A 103 2.37 -19.65 4.92
N ASP A 104 1.63 -20.76 4.84
CA ASP A 104 1.58 -21.66 3.67
C ASP A 104 0.57 -21.23 2.58
N SER A 105 -0.18 -20.16 2.79
CA SER A 105 -1.25 -19.74 1.87
C SER A 105 -0.77 -18.73 0.83
N VAL A 106 -1.28 -18.90 -0.40
CA VAL A 106 -1.16 -17.91 -1.47
C VAL A 106 -2.45 -17.10 -1.55
N PHE A 107 -2.34 -15.78 -1.47
CA PHE A 107 -3.47 -14.89 -1.57
C PHE A 107 -3.55 -14.21 -2.94
N HIS A 108 -4.76 -13.84 -3.32
CA HIS A 108 -5.04 -13.12 -4.55
C HIS A 108 -6.03 -11.98 -4.28
N TYR A 109 -5.71 -10.80 -4.78
CA TYR A 109 -6.56 -9.60 -4.73
C TYR A 109 -6.24 -8.72 -5.93
N TYR A 110 -7.15 -7.80 -6.26
CA TYR A 110 -6.93 -6.82 -7.32
C TYR A 110 -6.46 -5.50 -6.74
N LEU A 111 -5.52 -4.87 -7.45
CA LEU A 111 -5.24 -3.45 -7.32
C LEU A 111 -5.93 -2.72 -8.48
N ASN A 112 -6.72 -1.70 -8.16
CA ASN A 112 -7.40 -0.88 -9.14
C ASN A 112 -7.15 0.59 -8.81
N VAL A 113 -6.59 1.35 -9.75
CA VAL A 113 -6.39 2.79 -9.58
C VAL A 113 -7.48 3.51 -10.36
N GLU A 114 -8.36 4.20 -9.65
CA GLU A 114 -9.41 5.05 -10.22
C GLU A 114 -9.12 6.50 -9.83
N ASP A 115 -8.91 7.35 -10.83
CA ASP A 115 -8.39 8.71 -10.69
C ASP A 115 -7.09 8.76 -9.86
N THR A 116 -7.23 8.93 -8.55
CA THR A 116 -6.13 9.10 -7.60
C THR A 116 -6.25 8.16 -6.41
N LEU A 117 -7.25 7.29 -6.41
CA LEU A 117 -7.50 6.34 -5.35
C LEU A 117 -7.04 4.95 -5.80
N LEU A 118 -6.19 4.33 -5.00
CA LEU A 118 -5.91 2.91 -5.12
C LEU A 118 -6.93 2.13 -4.30
N HIS A 119 -7.70 1.29 -4.97
CA HIS A 119 -8.63 0.34 -4.38
C HIS A 119 -7.99 -1.04 -4.32
N VAL A 120 -8.18 -1.73 -3.17
CA VAL A 120 -7.81 -3.13 -2.99
C VAL A 120 -9.09 -3.97 -2.99
N LEU A 121 -9.23 -4.83 -4.00
CA LEU A 121 -10.49 -5.52 -4.29
C LEU A 121 -10.35 -7.05 -4.20
N PRO A 122 -11.43 -7.78 -3.85
CA PRO A 122 -11.42 -9.23 -3.77
C PRO A 122 -11.37 -9.91 -5.13
N ALA A 123 -10.50 -10.92 -5.26
CA ALA A 123 -10.38 -11.70 -6.49
C ALA A 123 -11.55 -12.68 -6.73
N SER A 124 -12.28 -13.07 -5.69
CA SER A 124 -13.32 -14.11 -5.76
C SER A 124 -14.75 -13.58 -6.04
N GLY A 125 -14.91 -12.28 -6.34
CA GLY A 125 -16.21 -11.64 -6.53
C GLY A 125 -17.09 -11.58 -5.28
N GLY A 126 -16.56 -11.98 -4.11
CA GLY A 126 -17.18 -11.75 -2.81
C GLY A 126 -16.85 -10.35 -2.25
N ASN A 127 -17.22 -10.09 -0.99
CA ASN A 127 -16.95 -8.79 -0.33
C ASN A 127 -15.69 -8.83 0.56
N TRP A 128 -14.89 -9.88 0.47
CA TRP A 128 -13.76 -10.10 1.38
C TRP A 128 -12.56 -10.60 0.59
N TYR A 129 -11.40 -10.06 0.91
CA TYR A 129 -10.12 -10.53 0.41
C TYR A 129 -9.18 -10.88 1.58
N LEU A 130 -8.14 -11.66 1.27
CA LEU A 130 -7.05 -11.89 2.20
C LEU A 130 -5.79 -11.21 1.68
N SER A 131 -5.11 -10.44 2.53
CA SER A 131 -3.80 -9.89 2.25
C SER A 131 -3.05 -9.66 3.56
N ARG A 132 -1.75 -9.98 3.56
CA ARG A 132 -0.85 -9.65 4.67
C ARG A 132 -0.37 -8.20 4.62
N LEU A 133 -0.54 -7.54 3.47
CA LEU A 133 -0.18 -6.14 3.25
C LEU A 133 -1.35 -5.18 3.52
N PHE A 134 -2.59 -5.57 3.22
CA PHE A 134 -3.77 -4.68 3.31
C PHE A 134 -4.87 -5.18 4.27
N PHE A 135 -4.60 -6.22 5.07
CA PHE A 135 -5.38 -6.62 6.26
C PHE A 135 -6.91 -6.79 6.12
N ASN A 136 -7.39 -7.40 5.02
CA ASN A 136 -8.80 -7.77 4.77
C ASN A 136 -9.83 -6.62 4.83
N GLN A 137 -9.39 -5.37 4.84
CA GLN A 137 -10.24 -4.19 4.96
C GLN A 137 -10.33 -3.52 3.59
N GLU A 138 -11.50 -3.14 3.11
CA GLU A 138 -11.56 -2.30 1.90
C GLU A 138 -10.88 -0.96 2.22
N VAL A 139 -9.68 -0.77 1.67
CA VAL A 139 -8.91 0.46 1.82
C VAL A 139 -8.85 1.16 0.48
N ALA A 140 -9.26 2.43 0.45
CA ALA A 140 -9.01 3.35 -0.64
C ALA A 140 -7.85 4.26 -0.23
N LEU A 141 -6.71 4.16 -0.93
CA LEU A 141 -5.51 4.92 -0.63
C LEU A 141 -5.37 6.10 -1.60
N ASP A 142 -5.34 7.31 -1.06
CA ASP A 142 -5.13 8.52 -1.86
C ASP A 142 -3.66 8.68 -2.28
N LEU A 143 -3.43 8.61 -3.59
CA LEU A 143 -2.14 8.72 -4.23
C LEU A 143 -1.66 10.17 -4.40
N LEU A 144 -2.56 11.17 -4.29
CA LEU A 144 -2.21 12.60 -4.44
C LEU A 144 -1.58 13.24 -3.21
N ASN A 145 -1.41 12.49 -2.12
CA ASN A 145 -0.72 12.99 -0.93
C ASN A 145 -1.45 14.17 -0.28
N ASN A 146 -2.67 13.89 0.17
CA ASN A 146 -3.56 14.84 0.84
C ASN A 146 -3.60 14.67 2.37
N GLY A 147 -2.60 13.98 2.94
CA GLY A 147 -2.50 13.78 4.38
C GLY A 147 -2.60 15.11 5.14
N SER A 148 -3.41 15.13 6.19
CA SER A 148 -3.76 16.36 6.91
C SER A 148 -2.64 16.87 7.82
N GLU A 149 -1.69 16.01 8.17
CA GLU A 149 -0.61 16.30 9.11
C GLU A 149 0.71 15.65 8.69
N GLN A 150 1.83 16.29 9.01
CA GLN A 150 3.16 15.72 8.86
C GLN A 150 3.50 14.86 10.09
N THR A 151 4.18 13.73 9.87
CA THR A 151 4.71 12.86 10.92
C THR A 151 6.07 12.30 10.53
N GLU A 152 6.70 11.55 11.44
CA GLU A 152 7.90 10.76 11.20
C GLU A 152 7.61 9.28 11.40
N LEU A 153 8.30 8.41 10.67
CA LEU A 153 8.37 6.98 10.97
C LEU A 153 9.52 6.74 11.95
N THR A 154 9.20 6.43 13.20
CA THR A 154 10.19 6.06 14.22
C THR A 154 10.04 4.58 14.50
N GLY A 155 11.07 3.81 14.13
CA GLY A 155 11.07 2.36 14.31
C GLY A 155 9.88 1.70 13.60
N TRP A 156 8.95 1.04 14.30
CA TRP A 156 7.76 0.41 13.68
C TRP A 156 6.47 1.26 13.70
N LYS A 157 6.54 2.50 14.20
CA LYS A 157 5.38 3.38 14.45
C LYS A 157 5.56 4.77 13.84
N THR A 158 4.57 5.63 14.07
CA THR A 158 4.65 7.06 13.76
C THR A 158 4.86 7.89 15.04
N THR A 159 5.30 9.13 14.89
CA THR A 159 5.41 10.09 16.03
C THR A 159 4.07 10.71 16.43
N LEU A 160 2.97 10.38 15.76
CA LEU A 160 1.66 10.93 16.10
C LEU A 160 1.17 10.37 17.44
N PRO A 161 0.53 11.20 18.28
CA PRO A 161 -0.09 10.71 19.51
C PRO A 161 -1.14 9.65 19.19
N TYR A 162 -1.13 8.58 19.98
CA TYR A 162 -2.10 7.51 19.85
C TYR A 162 -3.54 8.03 19.87
N CYS A 163 -4.36 7.48 18.97
CA CYS A 163 -5.81 7.52 19.04
C CYS A 163 -6.37 6.20 18.49
N GLU A 164 -7.59 5.88 18.92
CA GLU A 164 -8.43 4.85 18.30
C GLU A 164 -9.20 5.46 17.14
N CYS A 165 -8.51 5.99 16.13
CA CYS A 165 -9.14 6.74 15.05
C CYS A 165 -8.47 6.49 13.70
N TYR A 166 -9.19 6.83 12.63
CA TYR A 166 -8.63 6.95 11.30
C TYR A 166 -7.86 8.26 11.17
N ARG A 167 -6.64 8.21 10.64
CA ARG A 167 -5.83 9.38 10.32
C ARG A 167 -5.09 9.19 9.01
N GLU A 168 -4.97 10.30 8.30
CA GLU A 168 -4.09 10.44 7.15
C GLU A 168 -3.02 11.47 7.48
N ALA A 169 -1.78 11.05 7.26
CA ALA A 169 -0.59 11.85 7.46
C ALA A 169 0.36 11.66 6.29
N TRP A 170 1.48 12.37 6.33
CA TRP A 170 2.58 12.18 5.40
C TRP A 170 3.92 12.35 6.11
N CYS A 171 4.97 11.79 5.53
CA CYS A 171 6.33 11.92 6.02
C CYS A 171 7.27 12.26 4.87
N GLU A 172 8.18 13.21 5.09
CA GLU A 172 9.26 13.58 4.16
C GLU A 172 10.56 12.96 4.63
N ASP A 173 11.41 12.55 3.68
CA ASP A 173 12.73 11.96 3.93
C ASP A 173 12.70 10.79 4.95
N CYS A 174 11.61 10.01 4.97
CA CYS A 174 11.50 8.87 5.88
C CYS A 174 12.37 7.71 5.44
N GLU A 175 12.97 7.03 6.41
CA GLU A 175 13.70 5.80 6.17
C GLU A 175 12.84 4.58 6.50
N VAL A 176 12.73 3.65 5.55
CA VAL A 176 12.18 2.31 5.77
C VAL A 176 13.21 1.30 5.27
N LEU A 177 13.66 0.43 6.18
CA LEU A 177 14.65 -0.62 5.90
C LEU A 177 15.90 -0.10 5.16
N GLY A 178 16.45 1.04 5.62
CA GLY A 178 17.64 1.65 5.03
C GLY A 178 17.42 2.40 3.71
N THR A 179 16.19 2.41 3.17
CA THR A 179 15.83 3.23 2.01
C THR A 179 15.18 4.53 2.48
N THR A 180 15.70 5.67 2.01
CA THR A 180 15.07 6.98 2.18
C THR A 180 14.06 7.23 1.06
N TYR A 181 12.85 7.62 1.44
CA TYR A 181 11.77 7.99 0.53
C TYR A 181 11.55 9.49 0.62
N ASP A 182 11.60 10.19 -0.53
CA ASP A 182 11.39 11.64 -0.58
C ASP A 182 10.09 12.03 0.14
N ARG A 183 9.04 11.24 -0.10
CA ARG A 183 7.75 11.38 0.60
C ARG A 183 6.94 10.09 0.62
N LEU A 184 6.34 9.78 1.76
CA LEU A 184 5.34 8.73 1.93
C LEU A 184 4.03 9.31 2.48
N ASN A 185 2.92 8.86 1.92
CA ASN A 185 1.59 8.96 2.53
C ASN A 185 1.47 7.91 3.63
N ILE A 186 0.79 8.26 4.71
CA ILE A 186 0.61 7.39 5.86
C ILE A 186 -0.88 7.34 6.18
N VAL A 187 -1.43 6.12 6.22
CA VAL A 187 -2.76 5.84 6.75
C VAL A 187 -2.60 5.11 8.06
N ILE A 188 -3.25 5.60 9.11
CA ILE A 188 -3.37 4.94 10.41
C ILE A 188 -4.85 4.66 10.62
N GLU A 189 -5.22 3.40 10.76
CA GLU A 189 -6.59 2.98 11.00
C GLU A 189 -6.64 2.17 12.30
N ASN A 190 -6.98 2.88 13.37
CA ASN A 190 -7.08 2.31 14.73
C ASN A 190 -8.52 2.30 15.25
N THR A 191 -9.54 2.56 14.42
CA THR A 191 -10.95 2.53 14.87
C THR A 191 -11.37 1.14 15.36
N GLY A 192 -10.82 0.08 14.78
CA GLY A 192 -11.04 -1.30 15.24
C GLY A 192 -10.65 -1.51 16.70
N MET A 193 -9.65 -0.77 17.19
CA MET A 193 -9.15 -0.88 18.56
C MET A 193 -10.17 -0.37 19.61
N GLN A 194 -11.16 0.45 19.22
CA GLN A 194 -12.25 0.88 20.12
C GLN A 194 -13.12 -0.29 20.63
N VAL A 195 -13.13 -1.40 19.88
CA VAL A 195 -13.94 -2.59 20.15
C VAL A 195 -13.05 -3.84 20.17
N ASP A 196 -11.84 -3.69 20.70
CA ASP A 196 -10.86 -4.75 20.89
C ASP A 196 -10.38 -5.45 19.60
N GLY A 197 -10.53 -4.78 18.45
CA GLY A 197 -10.00 -5.20 17.16
C GLY A 197 -8.55 -4.73 16.93
N PRO A 198 -7.96 -5.11 15.79
CA PRO A 198 -6.63 -4.64 15.43
C PRO A 198 -6.64 -3.18 14.96
N GLY A 199 -5.49 -2.55 15.06
CA GLY A 199 -5.16 -1.33 14.31
C GLY A 199 -4.14 -1.64 13.21
N PHE A 200 -4.00 -0.75 12.23
CA PHE A 200 -2.98 -0.90 11.20
C PHE A 200 -2.42 0.44 10.73
N THR A 201 -1.21 0.40 10.18
CA THR A 201 -0.54 1.54 9.55
C THR A 201 0.02 1.13 8.20
N LEU A 202 -0.28 1.91 7.17
CA LEU A 202 0.25 1.75 5.82
C LEU A 202 1.06 2.99 5.47
N ALA A 203 2.31 2.81 5.03
CA ALA A 203 3.12 3.88 4.46
C ALA A 203 3.40 3.58 2.98
N TYR A 204 3.04 4.50 2.09
CA TYR A 204 3.01 4.25 0.65
C TYR A 204 3.21 5.53 -0.15
N ALA A 205 3.53 5.39 -1.44
CA ALA A 205 3.51 6.51 -2.37
C ALA A 205 3.20 6.01 -3.79
N ALA A 206 2.66 6.89 -4.63
CA ALA A 206 2.35 6.55 -6.01
C ALA A 206 3.55 5.97 -6.77
N ALA A 207 4.73 6.57 -6.58
CA ALA A 207 5.95 6.20 -7.30
C ALA A 207 6.73 5.03 -6.70
N TYR A 208 6.42 4.64 -5.46
CA TYR A 208 7.17 3.59 -4.74
C TYR A 208 6.32 2.37 -4.39
N GLY A 209 4.99 2.46 -4.54
CA GLY A 209 4.07 1.45 -4.05
C GLY A 209 3.94 1.50 -2.52
N LEU A 210 3.72 0.34 -1.91
CA LEU A 210 3.63 0.19 -0.46
C LEU A 210 5.04 0.01 0.13
N ALA A 211 5.50 0.97 0.92
CA ALA A 211 6.81 0.93 1.57
C ALA A 211 6.78 0.17 2.90
N ARG A 212 5.70 0.31 3.67
CA ARG A 212 5.50 -0.40 4.95
C ARG A 212 4.04 -0.72 5.18
N SER A 213 3.79 -1.87 5.78
CA SER A 213 2.50 -2.25 6.31
C SER A 213 2.66 -2.90 7.68
N THR A 214 1.96 -2.39 8.70
CA THR A 214 2.00 -2.94 10.06
C THR A 214 0.58 -3.13 10.60
N ILE A 215 0.40 -4.19 11.39
CA ILE A 215 -0.80 -4.47 12.17
C ILE A 215 -0.44 -4.52 13.64
N VAL A 216 -1.30 -3.97 14.49
CA VAL A 216 -1.14 -3.94 15.94
C VAL A 216 -2.33 -4.59 16.63
N SER A 217 -2.05 -5.40 17.64
CA SER A 217 -3.06 -5.95 18.54
C SER A 217 -3.33 -4.97 19.68
N TRP A 218 -4.60 -4.62 19.87
CA TRP A 218 -5.05 -3.84 21.02
C TRP A 218 -4.69 -4.48 22.37
N TRP A 219 -4.81 -5.81 22.46
CA TRP A 219 -4.63 -6.56 23.71
C TRP A 219 -3.19 -6.64 24.20
N THR A 220 -2.25 -6.76 23.26
CA THR A 220 -0.83 -6.97 23.59
C THR A 220 -0.01 -5.70 23.38
N GLN A 221 -0.51 -4.74 22.62
CA GLN A 221 0.25 -3.59 22.11
C GLN A 221 1.49 -3.99 21.28
N SER A 222 1.55 -5.26 20.89
CA SER A 222 2.55 -5.79 19.97
C SER A 222 1.93 -5.98 18.61
N GLY A 223 2.78 -5.96 17.60
CA GLY A 223 2.36 -6.04 16.22
C GLY A 223 3.43 -6.64 15.34
N SER A 224 3.06 -6.81 14.08
CA SER A 224 3.93 -7.29 13.04
C SER A 224 3.67 -6.55 11.75
N GLY A 225 4.56 -6.73 10.78
CA GLY A 225 4.44 -6.04 9.52
C GLY A 225 5.46 -6.46 8.49
N TRP A 226 5.50 -5.67 7.44
CA TRP A 226 6.25 -5.91 6.22
C TRP A 226 6.85 -4.59 5.74
N ASP A 227 8.17 -4.56 5.63
CA ASP A 227 8.91 -3.44 5.03
C ASP A 227 9.39 -3.81 3.65
N LEU A 228 9.21 -2.90 2.69
CA LEU A 228 9.67 -3.09 1.32
C LEU A 228 11.18 -3.29 1.29
N LEU A 229 11.60 -4.40 0.69
CA LEU A 229 13.00 -4.78 0.50
C LEU A 229 13.41 -4.43 -0.94
N LEU A 230 14.11 -3.32 -1.10
CA LEU A 230 14.59 -2.82 -2.40
C LEU A 230 15.98 -3.35 -2.81
N GLU A 231 16.71 -4.00 -1.89
CA GLU A 231 18.05 -4.58 -2.11
C GLU A 231 18.11 -6.05 -1.68
#